data_AF-A0A8J3Z0Z1-F1
#
_entry.id   AF-A0A8J3Z0Z1-F1
#
_cell.length_a   1.000
_cell.length_b   1.000
_cell.length_c   1.000
_cell.angle_alpha   90.00
_cell.angle_beta   90.00
_cell.angle_gamma   90.00
#
_symmetry.space_group_name_H-M   'P 1'
#
loop_
_entity.id
_entity.type
_entity.pdbx_description
1 polymer ?
#
loop_
_entity_poly.entity_id
_entity_poly.type
_entity_poly.pdbx_seq_one_letter_code
_entity_poly.pdbx_strand_id
1 'polypeptide(L)'
;MNQIVLAAGGVVYRWRPEGDAEILLVHRPRYDDWSLPKGKLDPGEHRLTAAVREVHEETGVRGVPQARLRSVSYLTGDPGVEKQVEYWSMRCSADHGHEPDHEVDVLQWVPLATARDRLTYAHDRGVVASFVALPPVTGVVVLVRHAHAGRREGWSGPDDERPLDENGRRDAETAAPLLTLFEPERVLSAPAVRCRDTVAPAAERLGLRLEVDGRFAEAGDPEEALHALQELAQATQAAVVCSQGGLIRPLIASVRPGGEPPTPKGTAWVLAFAASGEIASTAHLDLRTPAV
;
A
#
# COMPACT_ATOMS: atom_id res chain seq x y z
N MET A 1 4.95 22.42 22.79
CA MET A 1 4.75 21.17 22.01
C MET A 1 4.69 21.56 20.55
N ASN A 2 5.43 20.87 19.69
CA ASN A 2 5.36 21.16 18.26
C ASN A 2 4.04 20.67 17.70
N GLN A 3 3.43 21.46 16.81
CA GLN A 3 2.31 21.02 16.00
C GLN A 3 2.81 20.03 14.96
N ILE A 4 2.22 18.83 14.91
CA ILE A 4 2.58 17.80 13.93
C ILE A 4 1.65 17.92 12.71
N VAL A 5 2.24 18.08 11.53
CA VAL A 5 1.54 18.01 10.24
C VAL A 5 1.86 16.67 9.59
N LEU A 6 0.82 15.87 9.35
CA LEU A 6 0.95 14.60 8.66
C LEU A 6 0.86 14.80 7.15
N ALA A 7 1.72 14.10 6.43
CA ALA A 7 1.80 14.13 4.99
C ALA A 7 2.13 12.74 4.43
N ALA A 8 1.88 12.57 3.14
CA ALA A 8 2.27 11.37 2.42
C ALA A 8 2.62 11.69 0.96
N GLY A 9 3.39 10.80 0.33
CA GLY A 9 3.84 10.97 -1.04
C GLY A 9 4.43 9.70 -1.65
N GLY A 10 5.03 9.83 -2.83
CA GLY A 10 5.48 8.69 -3.61
C GLY A 10 6.84 8.89 -4.26
N VAL A 11 7.62 7.81 -4.35
CA VAL A 11 8.62 7.64 -5.41
C VAL A 11 7.90 6.94 -6.56
N VAL A 12 7.40 7.73 -7.50
CA VAL A 12 6.75 7.19 -8.69
C VAL A 12 7.82 6.86 -9.72
N TYR A 13 7.78 5.64 -10.26
CA TYR A 13 8.76 5.19 -11.24
C TYR A 13 8.10 4.52 -12.45
N ARG A 14 8.83 4.50 -13.55
CA ARG A 14 8.52 3.69 -14.73
C ARG A 14 9.80 3.10 -15.33
N TRP A 15 9.64 1.97 -16.02
CA TRP A 15 10.73 1.31 -16.74
C TRP A 15 10.92 1.96 -18.11
N ARG A 16 12.17 2.26 -18.45
CA ARG A 16 12.53 2.68 -19.80
C ARG A 16 12.72 1.48 -20.72
N PRO A 17 12.59 1.65 -22.05
CA PRO A 17 12.84 0.58 -23.01
C PRO A 17 14.23 -0.07 -22.87
N GLU A 18 15.22 0.70 -22.42
CA GLU A 18 16.60 0.26 -22.21
C GLU A 18 16.78 -0.61 -20.95
N GLY A 19 15.74 -0.76 -20.12
CA GLY A 19 15.71 -1.67 -18.97
C GLY A 19 16.05 -1.04 -17.62
N ASP A 20 16.38 0.25 -17.57
CA ASP A 20 16.57 0.98 -16.32
C ASP A 20 15.34 1.83 -15.96
N ALA A 21 15.21 2.17 -14.68
CA ALA A 21 14.08 2.94 -14.16
C ALA A 21 14.37 4.44 -14.17
N GLU A 22 13.33 5.23 -14.39
CA GLU A 22 13.30 6.66 -14.09
C GLU A 22 12.24 6.97 -13.05
N ILE A 23 12.48 8.02 -12.25
CA ILE A 23 11.55 8.48 -11.22
C ILE A 23 11.04 9.88 -11.52
N LEU A 24 9.84 10.16 -11.05
CA LEU A 24 9.20 11.46 -11.23
C LEU A 24 9.62 12.42 -10.11
N LEU A 25 10.15 13.57 -10.50
CA LEU A 25 10.43 14.69 -9.62
C LEU A 25 9.56 15.89 -10.00
N VAL A 26 9.22 16.70 -9.00
CA VAL A 26 8.48 17.95 -9.17
C VAL A 26 9.38 19.13 -8.82
N HIS A 27 9.30 20.19 -9.62
CA HIS A 27 9.85 21.50 -9.29
C HIS A 27 8.78 22.38 -8.68
N ARG A 28 9.13 23.14 -7.64
CA ARG A 28 8.19 24.03 -6.95
C ARG A 28 8.68 25.47 -7.01
N PRO A 29 7.97 26.37 -7.72
CA PRO A 29 8.45 27.73 -7.98
C PRO A 29 8.55 28.57 -6.70
N ARG A 30 7.71 28.28 -5.69
CA ARG A 30 7.72 28.97 -4.40
C ARG A 30 9.05 28.86 -3.65
N TYR A 31 9.77 27.75 -3.82
CA TYR A 31 10.99 27.45 -3.08
C TYR A 31 12.21 27.30 -3.99
N ASP A 32 12.01 27.28 -5.32
CA ASP A 32 13.03 27.00 -6.32
C ASP A 32 13.76 25.67 -6.00
N ASP A 33 12.97 24.61 -5.78
CA ASP A 33 13.47 23.31 -5.36
C ASP A 33 12.93 22.13 -6.18
N TRP A 34 13.69 21.04 -6.14
CA TRP A 34 13.31 19.74 -6.69
C TRP A 34 13.07 18.76 -5.55
N SER A 35 11.88 18.15 -5.54
CA SER A 35 11.48 17.20 -4.51
C SER A 35 10.65 16.04 -5.07
N LEU A 36 10.36 15.07 -4.21
CA LEU A 36 9.38 14.02 -4.49
C LEU A 36 7.95 14.57 -4.31
N PRO A 37 6.97 14.11 -5.11
CA PRO A 37 5.58 14.52 -4.98
C PRO A 37 5.00 14.06 -3.64
N LYS A 38 4.35 14.99 -2.93
CA LYS A 38 3.81 14.78 -1.57
C LYS A 38 2.94 15.96 -1.11
N GLY A 39 1.93 15.66 -0.30
CA GLY A 39 1.18 16.71 0.39
C GLY A 39 0.55 16.25 1.69
N LYS A 40 -0.36 17.07 2.21
CA LYS A 40 -0.87 16.93 3.58
C LYS A 40 -2.05 15.96 3.57
N LEU A 41 -2.21 15.24 4.67
CA LEU A 41 -3.43 14.45 4.87
C LEU A 41 -4.61 15.39 5.09
N ASP A 42 -5.73 15.05 4.46
CA ASP A 42 -7.03 15.60 4.81
C ASP A 42 -7.54 15.03 6.15
N PRO A 43 -8.49 15.72 6.82
CA PRO A 43 -9.03 15.25 8.09
C PRO A 43 -9.63 13.84 7.98
N GLY A 44 -9.01 12.88 8.67
CA GLY A 44 -9.47 11.48 8.71
C GLY A 44 -9.00 10.61 7.53
N GLU A 45 -8.21 11.17 6.62
CA GLU A 45 -7.71 10.46 5.44
C GLU A 45 -6.64 9.42 5.79
N HIS A 46 -6.73 8.25 5.16
CA HIS A 46 -5.69 7.23 5.25
C HIS A 46 -4.41 7.70 4.53
N ARG A 47 -3.23 7.49 5.15
CA ARG A 47 -1.93 7.96 4.61
C ARG A 47 -1.63 7.47 3.20
N LEU A 48 -1.97 6.22 2.88
CA LEU A 48 -1.80 5.69 1.52
C LEU A 48 -2.72 6.38 0.50
N THR A 49 -3.95 6.73 0.90
CA THR A 49 -4.88 7.47 0.04
C THR A 49 -4.30 8.85 -0.27
N ALA A 50 -3.84 9.55 0.77
CA ALA A 50 -3.15 10.83 0.61
C ALA A 50 -1.94 10.70 -0.32
N ALA A 51 -1.12 9.66 -0.16
CA ALA A 51 0.04 9.46 -1.03
C ALA A 51 -0.35 9.34 -2.52
N VAL A 52 -1.39 8.58 -2.83
CA VAL A 52 -1.86 8.37 -4.21
C VAL A 52 -2.54 9.62 -4.75
N ARG A 53 -3.39 10.28 -3.94
CA ARG A 53 -4.06 11.53 -4.29
C ARG A 53 -3.06 12.63 -4.60
N GLU A 54 -2.11 12.89 -3.70
CA GLU A 54 -1.11 13.95 -3.83
C GLU A 54 -0.20 13.73 -5.03
N VAL A 55 0.21 12.47 -5.28
CA VAL A 55 0.93 12.12 -6.51
C VAL A 55 0.11 12.48 -7.75
N HIS A 56 -1.18 12.14 -7.76
CA HIS A 56 -2.04 12.43 -8.90
C HIS A 56 -2.34 13.93 -9.06
N GLU A 57 -2.56 14.67 -7.98
CA GLU A 57 -2.85 16.11 -8.00
C GLU A 57 -1.63 16.91 -8.48
N GLU A 58 -0.45 16.68 -7.90
CA GLU A 58 0.77 17.41 -8.23
C GLU A 58 1.34 17.05 -9.61
N THR A 59 0.98 15.88 -10.18
CA THR A 59 1.68 15.37 -11.37
C THR A 59 0.79 14.84 -12.50
N GLY A 60 -0.50 14.62 -12.26
CA GLY A 60 -1.41 13.93 -13.18
C GLY A 60 -1.06 12.46 -13.44
N VAL A 61 -0.04 11.92 -12.75
CA VAL A 61 0.36 10.52 -12.86
C VAL A 61 -0.45 9.66 -11.90
N ARG A 62 -0.95 8.52 -12.40
CA ARG A 62 -1.53 7.46 -11.57
C ARG A 62 -0.42 6.56 -11.07
N GLY A 63 -0.13 6.66 -9.77
CA GLY A 63 0.84 5.81 -9.08
C GLY A 63 0.16 4.65 -8.36
N VAL A 64 0.58 3.43 -8.66
CA VAL A 64 0.11 2.19 -8.01
C VAL A 64 1.09 1.80 -6.90
N PRO A 65 0.69 1.81 -5.61
CA PRO A 65 1.59 1.51 -4.51
C PRO A 65 2.13 0.09 -4.53
N GLN A 66 3.41 -0.07 -4.17
CA GLN A 66 4.06 -1.38 -4.11
C GLN A 66 4.74 -1.67 -2.77
N ALA A 67 5.63 -0.79 -2.30
CA ALA A 67 6.35 -0.97 -1.04
C ALA A 67 6.39 0.32 -0.23
N ARG A 68 6.22 0.21 1.09
CA ARG A 68 6.41 1.33 2.00
C ARG A 68 7.90 1.66 2.09
N LEU A 69 8.23 2.92 1.86
CA LEU A 69 9.59 3.45 1.97
C LEU A 69 9.78 4.09 3.34
N ARG A 70 10.99 4.59 3.59
CA ARG A 70 11.27 5.29 4.84
C ARG A 70 10.37 6.54 4.99
N SER A 71 9.94 6.80 6.21
CA SER A 71 9.34 8.09 6.57
C SER A 71 10.42 9.13 6.89
N VAL A 72 10.06 10.41 6.75
CA VAL A 72 10.93 11.54 7.09
C VAL A 72 10.18 12.50 8.02
N SER A 73 10.91 13.07 8.98
CA SER A 73 10.41 14.13 9.87
C SER A 73 11.35 15.31 9.82
N TYR A 74 10.82 16.52 9.68
CA TYR A 74 11.60 17.75 9.69
C TYR A 74 10.78 18.94 10.19
N LEU A 75 11.47 19.92 10.78
CA LEU A 75 10.85 21.20 11.11
C LEU A 75 10.62 21.98 9.82
N THR A 76 9.42 22.53 9.68
CA THR A 76 9.11 23.41 8.56
C THR A 76 9.71 24.81 8.78
N GLY A 77 9.54 25.71 7.81
CA GLY A 77 9.86 27.13 8.00
C GLY A 77 8.96 27.82 9.05
N ASP A 78 7.83 27.22 9.41
CA ASP A 78 6.90 27.77 10.39
C ASP A 78 7.34 27.40 11.83
N PRO A 79 7.42 28.39 12.75
CA PRO A 79 7.87 28.15 14.12
C PRO A 79 7.05 27.09 14.85
N GLY A 80 7.73 26.02 15.30
CA GLY A 80 7.11 24.96 16.09
C GLY A 80 6.26 23.97 15.30
N VAL A 81 6.35 23.95 13.97
CA VAL A 81 5.63 22.99 13.12
C VAL A 81 6.60 21.92 12.62
N GLU A 82 6.33 20.66 12.97
CA GLU A 82 7.05 19.48 12.47
C GLU A 82 6.20 18.76 11.41
N LYS A 83 6.77 18.52 10.23
CA LYS A 83 6.12 17.75 9.16
C LYS A 83 6.65 16.32 9.16
N GLN A 84 5.75 15.35 9.17
CA GLN A 84 6.05 13.92 9.06
C GLN A 84 5.46 13.37 7.77
N VAL A 85 6.31 12.87 6.88
CA VAL A 85 5.92 12.37 5.56
C VAL A 85 6.16 10.87 5.48
N GLU A 86 5.14 10.12 5.07
CA GLU A 86 5.27 8.71 4.68
C GLU A 86 5.38 8.58 3.17
N TYR A 87 6.30 7.73 2.69
CA TYR A 87 6.48 7.50 1.26
C TYR A 87 6.20 6.06 0.88
N TRP A 88 5.71 5.89 -0.34
CA TRP A 88 5.55 4.60 -1.00
C TRP A 88 6.31 4.57 -2.33
N SER A 89 6.86 3.43 -2.71
CA SER A 89 7.21 3.19 -4.10
C SER A 89 5.93 2.98 -4.89
N MET A 90 5.84 3.61 -6.05
CA MET A 90 4.65 3.55 -6.89
C MET A 90 5.01 3.29 -8.35
N ARG A 91 4.42 2.26 -8.94
CA ARG A 91 4.52 2.04 -10.39
C ARG A 91 3.60 3.02 -11.10
N CYS A 92 4.11 3.71 -12.11
CA CYS A 92 3.27 4.49 -13.02
C CYS A 92 2.32 3.56 -13.80
N SER A 93 1.00 3.68 -13.60
CA SER A 93 0.00 2.98 -14.42
C SER A 93 -0.52 3.84 -15.58
N ALA A 94 -0.57 5.16 -15.38
CA ALA A 94 -0.90 6.12 -16.43
C ALA A 94 -0.24 7.47 -16.15
N ASP A 95 0.15 8.18 -17.21
CA ASP A 95 0.73 9.53 -17.15
C ASP A 95 -0.15 10.44 -18.00
N HIS A 96 -0.99 11.25 -17.35
CA HIS A 96 -1.86 12.22 -18.02
C HIS A 96 -1.18 13.59 -18.16
N GLY A 97 0.01 13.77 -17.56
CA GLY A 97 0.66 15.05 -17.38
C GLY A 97 -0.10 15.98 -16.42
N HIS A 98 0.54 17.09 -16.07
CA HIS A 98 -0.02 18.17 -15.25
C HIS A 98 0.14 19.49 -15.99
N GLU A 99 -0.90 20.31 -15.98
CA GLU A 99 -0.78 21.70 -16.42
C GLU A 99 -0.09 22.51 -15.32
N PRO A 100 1.04 23.18 -15.59
CA PRO A 100 1.78 23.94 -14.59
C PRO A 100 0.91 24.87 -13.76
N ASP A 101 1.07 24.81 -12.44
CA ASP A 101 0.36 25.68 -11.50
C ASP A 101 1.29 26.40 -10.52
N HIS A 102 0.71 26.93 -9.44
CA HIS A 102 1.42 27.71 -8.43
C HIS A 102 2.16 26.84 -7.42
N GLU A 103 1.84 25.55 -7.33
CA GLU A 103 2.50 24.56 -6.48
C GLU A 103 3.59 23.81 -7.25
N VAL A 104 3.30 23.37 -8.48
CA VAL A 104 4.22 22.64 -9.36
C VAL A 104 4.22 23.23 -10.77
N ASP A 105 5.36 23.79 -11.17
CA ASP A 105 5.52 24.39 -12.50
C ASP A 105 6.23 23.47 -13.50
N VAL A 106 7.02 22.51 -13.03
CA VAL A 106 7.75 21.56 -13.89
C VAL A 106 7.71 20.14 -13.32
N LEU A 107 7.34 19.20 -14.18
CA LEU A 107 7.51 17.77 -13.96
C LEU A 107 8.72 17.25 -14.73
N GLN A 108 9.50 16.37 -14.11
CA GLN A 108 10.62 15.73 -14.80
C GLN A 108 10.74 14.25 -14.41
N TRP A 109 10.65 13.39 -15.42
CA TRP A 109 11.16 12.02 -15.31
C TRP A 109 12.68 12.04 -15.36
N VAL A 110 13.32 11.56 -14.31
CA VAL A 110 14.78 11.60 -14.14
C VAL A 110 15.31 10.18 -14.03
N PRO A 111 16.37 9.81 -14.79
CA PRO A 111 17.00 8.50 -14.67
C PRO A 111 17.40 8.24 -13.21
N LEU A 112 17.10 7.05 -12.69
CA LEU A 112 17.33 6.73 -11.28
C LEU A 112 18.80 6.94 -10.87
N ALA A 113 19.73 6.67 -11.79
CA ALA A 113 21.17 6.87 -11.60
C ALA A 113 21.56 8.33 -11.29
N THR A 114 20.81 9.30 -11.81
CA THR A 114 21.08 10.74 -11.66
C THR A 114 20.10 11.46 -10.75
N ALA A 115 19.00 10.80 -10.35
CA ALA A 115 17.93 11.42 -9.59
C ALA A 115 18.38 12.00 -8.24
N ARG A 116 19.33 11.32 -7.58
CA ARG A 116 19.91 11.79 -6.32
C ARG A 116 20.53 13.19 -6.44
N ASP A 117 21.19 13.48 -7.55
CA ASP A 117 21.93 14.73 -7.73
C ASP A 117 21.00 15.88 -8.15
N ARG A 118 19.77 15.56 -8.59
CA ARG A 118 18.72 16.53 -8.91
C ARG A 118 17.95 17.01 -7.69
N LEU A 119 17.82 16.17 -6.66
CA LEU A 119 17.05 16.47 -5.45
C LEU A 119 17.73 17.52 -4.57
N THR A 120 17.00 18.58 -4.22
CA THR A 120 17.49 19.66 -3.34
C THR A 120 17.74 19.13 -1.92
N TYR A 121 16.81 18.35 -1.37
CA TYR A 121 16.82 17.99 0.04
C TYR A 121 17.47 16.63 0.36
N ALA A 122 18.24 16.59 1.45
CA ALA A 122 18.90 15.37 1.93
C ALA A 122 17.90 14.28 2.35
N HIS A 123 16.74 14.66 2.90
CA HIS A 123 15.72 13.69 3.30
C HIS A 123 15.11 12.98 2.09
N ASP A 124 14.80 13.68 1.00
CA ASP A 124 14.32 13.08 -0.25
C ASP A 124 15.37 12.16 -0.88
N ARG A 125 16.65 12.58 -0.90
CA ARG A 125 17.76 11.70 -1.34
C ARG A 125 17.80 10.39 -0.56
N GLY A 126 17.53 10.47 0.74
CA GLY A 126 17.44 9.29 1.59
C GLY A 126 16.23 8.41 1.29
N VAL A 127 15.09 8.98 0.88
CA VAL A 127 13.90 8.22 0.45
C VAL A 127 14.21 7.49 -0.86
N VAL A 128 14.80 8.18 -1.84
CA VAL A 128 15.24 7.54 -3.09
C VAL A 128 16.28 6.45 -2.84
N ALA A 129 17.22 6.65 -1.91
CA ALA A 129 18.16 5.59 -1.53
C ALA A 129 17.44 4.35 -0.95
N SER A 130 16.37 4.52 -0.18
CA SER A 130 15.57 3.40 0.31
C SER A 130 14.80 2.67 -0.80
N PHE A 131 14.39 3.39 -1.85
CA PHE A 131 13.81 2.79 -3.06
C PHE A 131 14.85 2.00 -3.85
N VAL A 132 16.03 2.57 -4.09
CA VAL A 132 17.15 1.91 -4.81
C VAL A 132 17.61 0.63 -4.11
N ALA A 133 17.50 0.56 -2.77
CA ALA A 133 17.88 -0.60 -1.99
C ALA A 133 16.89 -1.78 -2.12
N LEU A 134 15.68 -1.55 -2.65
CA LEU A 134 14.73 -2.61 -2.90
C LEU A 134 15.14 -3.39 -4.16
N PRO A 135 15.06 -4.73 -4.17
CA PRO A 135 15.05 -5.46 -5.43
C PRO A 135 13.82 -5.02 -6.26
N PRO A 136 13.88 -5.07 -7.61
CA PRO A 136 12.75 -4.72 -8.46
C PRO A 136 11.49 -5.49 -8.07
N VAL A 137 10.44 -4.76 -7.69
CA VAL A 137 9.15 -5.35 -7.29
C VAL A 137 8.36 -5.72 -8.53
N THR A 138 8.07 -7.01 -8.67
CA THR A 138 7.32 -7.56 -9.82
C THR A 138 5.89 -7.93 -9.47
N GLY A 139 5.58 -8.14 -8.19
CA GLY A 139 4.23 -8.45 -7.74
C GLY A 139 3.97 -7.98 -6.32
N VAL A 140 2.71 -7.67 -6.02
CA VAL A 140 2.27 -7.22 -4.69
C VAL A 140 1.10 -8.08 -4.23
N VAL A 141 1.13 -8.57 -3.00
CA VAL A 141 -0.04 -9.23 -2.40
C VAL A 141 -0.46 -8.49 -1.14
N VAL A 142 -1.72 -8.05 -1.11
CA VAL A 142 -2.35 -7.44 0.06
C VAL A 142 -3.08 -8.54 0.83
N LEU A 143 -2.43 -9.06 1.87
CA LEU A 143 -2.94 -10.10 2.75
C LEU A 143 -3.80 -9.49 3.85
N VAL A 144 -5.12 -9.53 3.65
CA VAL A 144 -6.15 -8.94 4.51
C VAL A 144 -6.56 -9.91 5.60
N ARG A 145 -6.59 -9.47 6.86
CA ARG A 145 -7.30 -10.17 7.92
C ARG A 145 -8.77 -9.74 7.92
N HIS A 146 -9.67 -10.71 7.93
CA HIS A 146 -11.12 -10.44 7.95
C HIS A 146 -11.52 -9.41 9.03
N ALA A 147 -12.58 -8.67 8.76
CA ALA A 147 -13.15 -7.67 9.66
C ALA A 147 -13.90 -8.30 10.85
N HIS A 148 -14.52 -7.46 11.68
CA HIS A 148 -15.21 -7.93 12.87
C HIS A 148 -16.46 -8.80 12.53
N ALA A 149 -16.70 -9.86 13.31
CA ALA A 149 -17.70 -10.89 12.96
C ALA A 149 -18.48 -11.36 14.19
N GLY A 150 -18.62 -10.48 15.19
CA GLY A 150 -19.13 -10.86 16.51
C GLY A 150 -18.23 -11.87 17.23
N ARG A 151 -18.81 -12.54 18.22
CA ARG A 151 -18.18 -13.59 19.03
C ARG A 151 -18.73 -14.96 18.66
N ARG A 152 -17.91 -16.00 18.80
CA ARG A 152 -18.30 -17.39 18.52
C ARG A 152 -19.46 -17.86 19.39
N GLU A 153 -19.47 -17.47 20.66
CA GLU A 153 -20.48 -17.92 21.63
C GLU A 153 -21.89 -17.41 21.31
N GLY A 154 -22.01 -16.35 20.51
CA GLY A 154 -23.29 -15.77 20.08
C GLY A 154 -23.82 -16.33 18.76
N TRP A 155 -23.15 -17.31 18.16
CA TRP A 155 -23.50 -17.90 16.87
C TRP A 155 -23.90 -19.37 17.03
N SER A 156 -25.05 -19.74 16.47
CA SER A 156 -25.63 -21.09 16.60
C SER A 156 -25.31 -22.02 15.43
N GLY A 157 -24.70 -21.51 14.36
CA GLY A 157 -24.32 -22.29 13.17
C GLY A 157 -22.85 -22.72 13.17
N PRO A 158 -22.40 -23.36 12.07
CA PRO A 158 -20.98 -23.63 11.83
C PRO A 158 -20.14 -22.34 11.86
N ASP A 159 -18.96 -22.35 12.50
CA ASP A 159 -18.16 -21.11 12.68
C ASP A 159 -17.66 -20.53 11.36
N ASP A 160 -17.41 -21.35 10.35
CA ASP A 160 -17.03 -20.94 9.00
C ASP A 160 -18.17 -20.23 8.25
N GLU A 161 -19.43 -20.48 8.63
CA GLU A 161 -20.61 -19.78 8.08
C GLU A 161 -20.91 -18.44 8.77
N ARG A 162 -20.19 -18.09 9.84
CA ARG A 162 -20.45 -16.86 10.60
C ARG A 162 -20.10 -15.61 9.78
N PRO A 163 -21.06 -14.69 9.55
CA PRO A 163 -20.85 -13.49 8.75
C PRO A 163 -20.16 -12.36 9.53
N LEU A 164 -19.85 -11.27 8.82
CA LEU A 164 -19.49 -10.02 9.47
C LEU A 164 -20.66 -9.47 10.30
N ASP A 165 -20.33 -8.84 11.43
CA ASP A 165 -21.32 -8.04 12.16
C ASP A 165 -21.41 -6.62 11.59
N GLU A 166 -22.20 -5.76 12.23
CA GLU A 166 -22.44 -4.41 11.74
C GLU A 166 -21.16 -3.57 11.63
N ASN A 167 -20.25 -3.70 12.60
CA ASN A 167 -18.96 -3.03 12.56
C ASN A 167 -18.07 -3.61 11.47
N GLY A 168 -18.03 -4.95 11.35
CA GLY A 168 -17.27 -5.60 10.28
C GLY A 168 -17.72 -5.20 8.88
N ARG A 169 -19.03 -5.07 8.65
CA ARG A 169 -19.54 -4.60 7.35
C ARG A 169 -19.12 -3.16 7.06
N ARG A 170 -19.15 -2.26 8.06
CA ARG A 170 -18.62 -0.89 7.91
C ARG A 170 -17.13 -0.89 7.61
N ASP A 171 -16.36 -1.71 8.32
CA ASP A 171 -14.91 -1.84 8.11
C ASP A 171 -14.62 -2.36 6.69
N ALA A 172 -15.41 -3.32 6.16
CA ALA A 172 -15.25 -3.85 4.81
C ALA A 172 -15.53 -2.78 3.73
N GLU A 173 -16.58 -1.98 3.90
CA GLU A 173 -16.88 -0.84 3.01
C GLU A 173 -15.79 0.23 3.06
N THR A 174 -15.25 0.47 4.25
CA THR A 174 -14.16 1.43 4.48
C THR A 174 -12.85 0.96 3.83
N ALA A 175 -12.56 -0.34 3.93
CA ALA A 175 -11.38 -0.95 3.36
C ALA A 175 -11.40 -0.98 1.83
N ALA A 176 -12.58 -1.09 1.22
CA ALA A 176 -12.70 -1.40 -0.20
C ALA A 176 -12.01 -0.39 -1.13
N PRO A 177 -12.21 0.93 -1.01
CA PRO A 177 -11.48 1.90 -1.85
C PRO A 177 -9.96 1.82 -1.64
N LEU A 178 -9.50 1.60 -0.41
CA LEU A 178 -8.08 1.48 -0.11
C LEU A 178 -7.45 0.25 -0.81
N LEU A 179 -8.17 -0.87 -0.85
CA LEU A 179 -7.74 -2.07 -1.58
C LEU A 179 -7.69 -1.86 -3.09
N THR A 180 -8.55 -0.99 -3.64
CA THR A 180 -8.53 -0.68 -5.08
C THR A 180 -7.31 0.12 -5.52
N LEU A 181 -6.65 0.85 -4.61
CA LEU A 181 -5.45 1.64 -4.93
C LEU A 181 -4.28 0.78 -5.42
N PHE A 182 -4.25 -0.50 -5.06
CA PHE A 182 -3.24 -1.45 -5.51
C PHE A 182 -3.48 -1.98 -6.93
N GLU A 183 -4.60 -1.61 -7.58
CA GLU A 183 -5.04 -2.13 -8.88
C GLU A 183 -4.90 -3.66 -8.98
N PRO A 184 -5.44 -4.45 -8.03
CA PRO A 184 -5.24 -5.89 -8.05
C PRO A 184 -5.97 -6.51 -9.25
N GLU A 185 -5.34 -7.52 -9.85
CA GLU A 185 -5.90 -8.29 -10.97
C GLU A 185 -6.78 -9.44 -10.46
N ARG A 186 -6.57 -9.86 -9.21
CA ARG A 186 -7.30 -10.97 -8.57
C ARG A 186 -7.66 -10.63 -7.13
N VAL A 187 -8.85 -11.06 -6.71
CA VAL A 187 -9.31 -11.00 -5.32
C VAL A 187 -9.66 -12.40 -4.85
N LEU A 188 -8.91 -12.90 -3.88
CA LEU A 188 -9.05 -14.22 -3.29
C LEU A 188 -9.46 -14.13 -1.83
N SER A 189 -10.11 -15.18 -1.34
CA SER A 189 -10.50 -15.28 0.06
C SER A 189 -10.46 -16.71 0.56
N ALA A 190 -10.15 -16.85 1.85
CA ALA A 190 -10.34 -18.08 2.59
C ALA A 190 -11.83 -18.50 2.57
N PRO A 191 -12.13 -19.80 2.76
CA PRO A 191 -13.51 -20.29 2.65
C PRO A 191 -14.51 -19.68 3.64
N ALA A 192 -14.10 -19.16 4.80
CA ALA A 192 -15.02 -18.64 5.80
C ALA A 192 -15.83 -17.43 5.28
N VAL A 193 -17.14 -17.38 5.57
CA VAL A 193 -18.07 -16.30 5.13
C VAL A 193 -17.52 -14.92 5.49
N ARG A 194 -17.12 -14.69 6.74
CA ARG A 194 -16.48 -13.44 7.19
C ARG A 194 -15.28 -12.99 6.33
N CYS A 195 -14.49 -13.92 5.81
CA CYS A 195 -13.35 -13.58 4.95
C CYS A 195 -13.86 -13.11 3.58
N ARG A 196 -14.82 -13.82 3.00
CA ARG A 196 -15.43 -13.43 1.71
C ARG A 196 -16.12 -12.07 1.82
N ASP A 197 -16.95 -11.90 2.84
CA ASP A 197 -17.67 -10.66 3.12
C ASP A 197 -16.73 -9.46 3.30
N THR A 198 -15.51 -9.67 3.82
CA THR A 198 -14.56 -8.57 4.06
C THR A 198 -14.03 -7.95 2.76
N VAL A 199 -13.82 -8.77 1.72
CA VAL A 199 -13.23 -8.31 0.45
C VAL A 199 -14.23 -8.27 -0.70
N ALA A 200 -15.47 -8.72 -0.49
CA ALA A 200 -16.53 -8.63 -1.49
C ALA A 200 -16.77 -7.20 -2.01
N PRO A 201 -16.84 -6.14 -1.17
CA PRO A 201 -17.05 -4.78 -1.68
C PRO A 201 -15.88 -4.29 -2.55
N ALA A 202 -14.65 -4.74 -2.28
CA ALA A 202 -13.49 -4.44 -3.13
C ALA A 202 -13.58 -5.14 -4.48
N ALA A 203 -13.92 -6.44 -4.48
CA ALA A 203 -14.11 -7.22 -5.71
C ALA A 203 -15.21 -6.62 -6.61
N GLU A 204 -16.33 -6.21 -6.02
CA GLU A 204 -17.44 -5.56 -6.72
C GLU A 204 -17.02 -4.23 -7.36
N ARG A 205 -16.31 -3.37 -6.62
CA ARG A 205 -15.79 -2.08 -7.14
C ARG A 205 -14.83 -2.26 -8.32
N LEU A 206 -14.05 -3.34 -8.31
CA LEU A 206 -13.09 -3.68 -9.35
C LEU A 206 -13.72 -4.45 -10.52
N GLY A 207 -14.97 -4.89 -10.40
CA GLY A 207 -15.60 -5.79 -11.38
C GLY A 207 -14.93 -7.16 -11.47
N LEU A 208 -14.26 -7.60 -10.40
CA LEU A 208 -13.51 -8.86 -10.35
C LEU A 208 -14.33 -9.96 -9.70
N ARG A 209 -14.10 -11.19 -10.14
CA ARG A 209 -14.64 -12.37 -9.46
C ARG A 209 -13.92 -12.57 -8.13
N LEU A 210 -14.70 -12.78 -7.06
CA LEU A 210 -14.16 -13.27 -5.79
C LEU A 210 -13.86 -14.78 -5.89
N GLU A 211 -12.58 -15.13 -5.78
CA GLU A 211 -12.11 -16.51 -5.81
C GLU A 211 -11.98 -17.06 -4.38
N VAL A 212 -12.30 -18.35 -4.20
CA VAL A 212 -12.18 -19.02 -2.90
C VAL A 212 -11.06 -20.04 -2.98
N ASP A 213 -10.10 -19.94 -2.06
CA ASP A 213 -8.95 -20.85 -1.98
C ASP A 213 -8.77 -21.38 -0.56
N GLY A 214 -8.83 -22.72 -0.43
CA GLY A 214 -8.74 -23.43 0.84
C GLY A 214 -7.37 -23.33 1.51
N ARG A 215 -6.30 -23.06 0.73
CA ARG A 215 -4.94 -22.87 1.25
C ARG A 215 -4.85 -21.69 2.23
N PHE A 216 -5.78 -20.74 2.13
CA PHE A 216 -5.85 -19.57 3.02
C PHE A 216 -6.77 -19.74 4.25
N ALA A 217 -7.31 -20.93 4.50
CA ALA A 217 -8.13 -21.21 5.67
C ALA A 217 -7.36 -21.04 7.01
N GLU A 218 -8.07 -20.85 8.13
CA GLU A 218 -7.43 -20.61 9.44
C GLU A 218 -6.45 -21.70 9.88
N ALA A 219 -6.76 -22.95 9.56
CA ALA A 219 -5.96 -24.12 9.89
C ALA A 219 -5.08 -24.57 8.70
N GLY A 220 -4.92 -23.73 7.67
CA GLY A 220 -4.02 -23.99 6.55
C GLY A 220 -2.55 -24.00 6.99
N ASP A 221 -1.71 -24.58 6.15
CA ASP A 221 -0.26 -24.61 6.36
C ASP A 221 0.35 -23.24 5.96
N PRO A 222 1.05 -22.53 6.87
CA PRO A 222 1.72 -21.27 6.56
C PRO A 222 2.73 -21.37 5.40
N GLU A 223 3.42 -22.50 5.22
CA GLU A 223 4.39 -22.69 4.13
C GLU A 223 3.68 -22.83 2.78
N GLU A 224 2.62 -23.64 2.73
CA GLU A 224 1.79 -23.79 1.53
C GLU A 224 1.11 -22.46 1.15
N ALA A 225 0.61 -21.73 2.15
CA ALA A 225 0.02 -20.43 1.95
C ALA A 225 1.06 -19.42 1.43
N LEU A 226 2.28 -19.39 1.96
CA LEU A 226 3.35 -18.53 1.45
C LEU A 226 3.68 -18.86 -0.01
N HIS A 227 3.77 -20.15 -0.36
CA HIS A 227 3.99 -20.58 -1.74
C HIS A 227 2.88 -20.07 -2.66
N ALA A 228 1.62 -20.19 -2.24
CA ALA A 228 0.48 -19.67 -3.00
C ALA A 228 0.54 -18.13 -3.19
N LEU A 229 1.01 -17.38 -2.18
CA LEU A 229 1.23 -15.92 -2.32
C LEU A 229 2.34 -15.60 -3.32
N GLN A 230 3.41 -16.41 -3.36
CA GLN A 230 4.50 -16.26 -4.33
C GLN A 230 4.03 -16.55 -5.76
N GLU A 231 3.26 -17.62 -5.95
CA GLU A 231 2.62 -17.94 -7.25
C GLU A 231 1.74 -16.78 -7.74
N LEU A 232 0.92 -16.20 -6.84
CA LEU A 232 0.09 -15.03 -7.15
C LEU A 232 0.92 -13.82 -7.57
N ALA A 233 1.99 -13.53 -6.84
CA ALA A 233 2.89 -12.41 -7.14
C ALA A 233 3.72 -12.60 -8.41
N GLN A 234 3.92 -13.84 -8.87
CA GLN A 234 4.53 -14.13 -10.17
C GLN A 234 3.53 -14.05 -11.32
N ALA A 235 2.26 -14.35 -11.05
CA ALA A 235 1.20 -14.38 -12.06
C ALA A 235 0.51 -13.02 -12.28
N THR A 236 0.62 -12.09 -11.34
CA THR A 236 -0.09 -10.80 -11.36
C THR A 236 0.81 -9.68 -10.86
N GLN A 237 0.55 -8.44 -11.29
CA GLN A 237 1.20 -7.27 -10.71
C GLN A 237 0.71 -6.98 -9.29
N ALA A 238 -0.56 -7.28 -9.01
CA ALA A 238 -1.14 -7.16 -7.69
C ALA A 238 -2.30 -8.14 -7.46
N ALA A 239 -2.44 -8.62 -6.23
CA ALA A 239 -3.58 -9.42 -5.78
C ALA A 239 -4.00 -9.05 -4.35
N VAL A 240 -5.28 -9.22 -4.03
CA VAL A 240 -5.82 -9.13 -2.67
C VAL A 240 -6.17 -10.54 -2.19
N VAL A 241 -5.75 -10.89 -0.98
CA VAL A 241 -6.06 -12.20 -0.36
C VAL A 241 -6.62 -11.98 1.02
N CYS A 242 -7.86 -12.41 1.29
CA CYS A 242 -8.41 -12.40 2.66
C CYS A 242 -8.19 -13.72 3.38
N SER A 243 -7.75 -13.66 4.64
CA SER A 243 -7.54 -14.82 5.50
C SER A 243 -7.84 -14.49 6.97
N GLN A 244 -7.38 -15.34 7.87
CA GLN A 244 -7.67 -15.35 9.30
C GLN A 244 -6.40 -15.23 10.13
N GLY A 245 -6.59 -14.87 11.41
CA GLY A 245 -5.48 -14.66 12.33
C GLY A 245 -4.58 -15.86 12.55
N GLY A 246 -5.17 -17.06 12.60
CA GLY A 246 -4.45 -18.31 12.83
C GLY A 246 -3.42 -18.61 11.74
N LEU A 247 -3.69 -18.23 10.49
CA LEU A 247 -2.77 -18.42 9.37
C LEU A 247 -1.83 -17.23 9.17
N ILE A 248 -2.38 -16.00 9.14
CA ILE A 248 -1.61 -14.79 8.82
C ILE A 248 -0.46 -14.59 9.82
N ARG A 249 -0.70 -14.83 11.11
CA ARG A 249 0.30 -14.59 12.15
C ARG A 249 1.57 -15.44 12.00
N PRO A 250 1.51 -16.79 11.95
CA PRO A 250 2.69 -17.61 11.73
C PRO A 250 3.31 -17.37 10.34
N LEU A 251 2.50 -17.15 9.30
CA LEU A 251 3.01 -16.83 7.96
C LEU A 251 3.89 -15.57 7.98
N ILE A 252 3.37 -14.45 8.50
CA ILE A 252 4.14 -13.20 8.57
C ILE A 252 5.36 -13.34 9.50
N ALA A 253 5.24 -14.10 10.59
CA ALA A 253 6.37 -14.35 11.49
C ALA A 253 7.50 -15.14 10.81
N SER A 254 7.20 -15.99 9.82
CA SER A 254 8.21 -16.74 9.08
C SER A 254 9.02 -15.89 8.09
N VAL A 255 8.43 -14.80 7.59
CA VAL A 255 9.05 -13.95 6.53
C VAL A 255 9.58 -12.61 7.04
N ARG A 256 9.18 -12.18 8.23
CA ARG A 256 9.57 -10.89 8.80
C ARG A 256 10.40 -11.08 10.09
N PRO A 257 11.61 -10.52 10.17
CA PRO A 257 12.35 -10.45 11.43
C PRO A 257 11.74 -9.41 12.39
N GLY A 258 11.91 -9.59 13.71
CA GLY A 258 11.60 -8.54 14.69
C GLY A 258 10.24 -8.67 15.40
N GLY A 259 9.99 -9.84 15.98
CA GLY A 259 8.90 -10.07 16.94
C GLY A 259 7.54 -10.36 16.31
N GLU A 260 6.59 -10.70 17.19
CA GLU A 260 5.26 -11.18 16.79
C GLU A 260 4.49 -10.13 15.97
N PRO A 261 4.06 -10.47 14.74
CA PRO A 261 3.45 -9.49 13.85
C PRO A 261 2.04 -9.10 14.33
N PRO A 262 1.69 -7.80 14.32
CA PRO A 262 0.32 -7.37 14.56
C PRO A 262 -0.60 -7.96 13.49
N THR A 263 -1.69 -8.56 13.94
CA THR A 263 -2.79 -9.00 13.07
C THR A 263 -4.15 -8.63 13.68
N PRO A 264 -4.48 -7.35 13.92
CA PRO A 264 -5.86 -7.00 14.29
C PRO A 264 -6.85 -7.35 13.17
N LYS A 265 -8.12 -7.58 13.51
CA LYS A 265 -9.18 -7.72 12.50
C LYS A 265 -9.34 -6.40 11.72
N GLY A 266 -9.64 -6.47 10.43
CA GLY A 266 -9.77 -5.28 9.57
C GLY A 266 -8.43 -4.61 9.24
N THR A 267 -7.32 -5.35 9.24
CA THR A 267 -6.00 -4.84 8.86
C THR A 267 -5.40 -5.70 7.77
N ALA A 268 -4.34 -5.22 7.11
CA ALA A 268 -3.64 -5.98 6.08
C ALA A 268 -2.13 -5.91 6.21
N TRP A 269 -1.48 -6.91 5.63
CA TRP A 269 -0.06 -6.89 5.31
C TRP A 269 0.10 -6.74 3.80
N VAL A 270 0.83 -5.72 3.37
CA VAL A 270 1.28 -5.57 1.98
C VAL A 270 2.63 -6.26 1.86
N LEU A 271 2.70 -7.25 0.97
CA LEU A 271 3.90 -8.03 0.68
C LEU A 271 4.35 -7.69 -0.74
N ALA A 272 5.49 -7.03 -0.87
CA ALA A 272 6.11 -6.74 -2.16
C ALA A 272 7.08 -7.87 -2.50
N PHE A 273 6.95 -8.47 -3.69
CA PHE A 273 7.77 -9.59 -4.14
C PHE A 273 8.70 -9.17 -5.27
N ALA A 274 9.92 -9.68 -5.23
CA ALA A 274 10.88 -9.59 -6.32
C ALA A 274 10.64 -10.70 -7.35
N ALA A 275 11.26 -10.59 -8.52
CA ALA A 275 11.21 -11.61 -9.58
C ALA A 275 11.68 -13.01 -9.10
N SER A 276 12.55 -13.08 -8.09
CA SER A 276 13.00 -14.33 -7.47
C SER A 276 11.89 -15.05 -6.67
N GLY A 277 10.76 -14.39 -6.40
CA GLY A 277 9.72 -14.86 -5.48
C GLY A 277 10.02 -14.55 -4.01
N GLU A 278 11.14 -13.89 -3.71
CA GLU A 278 11.45 -13.42 -2.35
C GLU A 278 10.67 -12.15 -2.03
N ILE A 279 10.33 -11.98 -0.75
CA ILE A 279 9.67 -10.78 -0.25
C ILE A 279 10.71 -9.67 -0.12
N ALA A 280 10.55 -8.63 -0.95
CA ALA A 280 11.35 -7.42 -0.98
C ALA A 280 11.04 -6.47 0.18
N SER A 281 9.76 -6.39 0.57
CA SER A 281 9.30 -5.50 1.63
C SER A 281 7.97 -5.97 2.22
N THR A 282 7.75 -5.62 3.49
CA THR A 282 6.48 -5.85 4.19
C THR A 282 6.00 -4.55 4.84
N ALA A 283 4.70 -4.27 4.75
CA ALA A 283 4.09 -3.13 5.43
C ALA A 283 2.74 -3.52 6.04
N HIS A 284 2.46 -3.05 7.25
CA HIS A 284 1.16 -3.24 7.90
C HIS A 284 0.27 -2.02 7.68
N LEU A 285 -0.99 -2.26 7.32
CA LEU A 285 -2.01 -1.25 7.03
C LEU A 285 -3.23 -1.41 7.92
N ASP A 286 -3.76 -0.28 8.38
CA ASP A 286 -5.05 -0.23 9.07
C ASP A 286 -6.16 0.11 8.07
N LEU A 287 -6.91 -0.90 7.64
CA LEU A 287 -7.96 -0.73 6.63
C LEU A 287 -9.24 -0.10 7.19
N ARG A 288 -9.30 0.15 8.50
CA ARG A 288 -10.45 0.77 9.16
C ARG A 288 -10.42 2.29 9.09
N THR A 289 -9.30 2.88 8.64
CA THR A 289 -9.22 4.31 8.39
C THR A 289 -9.74 4.59 6.98
N PRO A 290 -10.69 5.53 6.79
CA PRO A 290 -11.27 5.80 5.49
C PRO A 290 -10.27 6.30 4.46
N ALA A 291 -10.48 5.88 3.21
CA ALA A 291 -9.98 6.57 2.03
C ALA A 291 -10.96 7.71 1.73
N VAL A 292 -10.80 8.83 2.43
CA VAL A 292 -11.56 10.07 2.20
C VAL A 292 -11.19 10.64 0.84
#